data_AF-A0A0D7F621-F1
#
_entry.id   AF-A0A0D7F621-F1
#
_cell.length_a   1.000
_cell.length_b   1.000
_cell.length_c   1.000
_cell.angle_alpha   90.00
_cell.angle_beta   90.00
_cell.angle_gamma   90.00
#
_symmetry.space_group_name_H-M   'P 1'
#
loop_
_entity.id
_entity.type
_entity.pdbx_description
1 polymer ?
#
loop_
_entity_poly.entity_id
_entity_poly.type
_entity_poly.pdbx_seq_one_letter_code
_entity_poly.pdbx_strand_id
1 'polypeptide(L)'
;MKTDVDVTGPINIGNPGEFTMLELAETIVRLTNSSSTIEHLPLPQDDPQQRRPDITLARNTLGWEPTISLEEGLGRTIAYFDRQLGLQQA
;
A
#
# COMPACT_ATOMS: atom_id res chain seq x y z
N MET A 1 3.25 -23.34 18.70
CA MET A 1 2.38 -22.90 17.59
C MET A 1 1.53 -24.11 17.20
N LYS A 2 0.25 -24.13 17.56
CA LYS A 2 -0.69 -25.15 17.07
C LYS A 2 -1.32 -24.56 15.82
N THR A 3 -0.73 -24.83 14.67
CA THR A 3 -1.36 -24.55 13.38
C THR A 3 -2.34 -25.70 13.11
N ASP A 4 -3.61 -25.36 12.89
CA ASP A 4 -4.56 -26.32 12.30
C ASP A 4 -3.99 -26.85 10.98
N VAL A 5 -4.22 -28.14 10.72
CA VAL A 5 -3.58 -28.89 9.62
C VAL A 5 -4.20 -28.52 8.25
N ASP A 6 -5.26 -27.73 8.23
CA ASP A 6 -6.13 -27.57 7.06
C ASP A 6 -5.59 -26.62 5.99
N VAL A 7 -4.62 -25.76 6.33
CA VAL A 7 -4.03 -24.81 5.37
C VAL A 7 -2.52 -24.85 5.44
N THR A 8 -1.89 -25.47 4.44
CA THR A 8 -0.44 -25.58 4.29
C THR A 8 0.04 -24.89 3.01
N GLY A 9 1.20 -24.24 3.06
CA GLY A 9 1.82 -23.57 1.91
C GLY A 9 1.73 -22.03 1.95
N PRO A 10 2.38 -21.34 1.01
CA PRO A 10 2.38 -19.88 0.96
C PRO A 10 1.02 -19.34 0.52
N ILE A 11 0.59 -18.24 1.14
CA ILE A 11 -0.62 -17.49 0.79
C ILE A 11 -0.24 -16.04 0.55
N ASN A 12 -0.57 -15.52 -0.63
CA ASN A 12 -0.35 -14.12 -0.95
C ASN A 12 -1.31 -13.24 -0.13
N ILE A 13 -0.75 -12.30 0.63
CA ILE A 13 -1.49 -11.25 1.33
C ILE A 13 -1.07 -9.92 0.73
N GLY A 14 -2.00 -9.22 0.10
CA GLY A 14 -1.74 -7.92 -0.50
C GLY A 14 -2.99 -7.33 -1.16
N ASN A 15 -2.85 -6.14 -1.74
CA ASN A 15 -3.94 -5.48 -2.42
C ASN A 15 -3.87 -5.75 -3.93
N PRO A 16 -4.90 -6.34 -4.56
CA PRO A 16 -4.92 -6.58 -6.01
C PRO A 16 -5.22 -5.31 -6.82
N GLY A 17 -5.60 -4.20 -6.17
CA GLY A 17 -5.78 -2.91 -6.81
C GLY A 17 -4.44 -2.35 -7.28
N GLU A 18 -4.30 -2.24 -8.60
CA GLU A 18 -3.11 -1.67 -9.25
C GLU A 18 -3.20 -0.15 -9.37
N PHE A 19 -2.05 0.48 -9.28
CA PHE A 19 -1.81 1.89 -9.58
C PHE A 19 -0.33 2.04 -9.93
N THR A 20 -0.01 3.11 -10.66
CA THR A 20 1.36 3.44 -11.06
C THR A 20 2.09 4.21 -9.97
N MET A 21 3.43 4.25 -10.04
CA MET A 21 4.23 5.11 -9.15
C MET A 21 3.90 6.60 -9.31
N LEU A 22 3.51 7.02 -10.52
CA LEU A 22 3.10 8.39 -10.79
C LEU A 22 1.78 8.72 -10.08
N GLU A 23 0.76 7.87 -10.22
CA GLU A 23 -0.54 8.04 -9.54
C GLU A 23 -0.38 8.06 -8.01
N LEU A 24 0.52 7.23 -7.46
CA LEU A 24 0.85 7.27 -6.03
C LEU A 24 1.46 8.61 -5.63
N ALA A 25 2.47 9.08 -6.37
CA ALA A 25 3.15 10.35 -6.08
C ALA A 25 2.18 11.54 -6.18
N GLU A 26 1.36 11.60 -7.22
CA GLU A 26 0.33 12.63 -7.42
C GLU A 26 -0.71 12.60 -6.29
N THR A 27 -1.14 11.41 -5.87
CA THR A 27 -2.08 11.24 -4.75
C THR A 27 -1.48 11.78 -3.45
N ILE A 28 -0.21 11.48 -3.16
CA ILE A 28 0.47 11.97 -1.95
C ILE A 28 0.57 13.50 -1.98
N VAL A 29 1.00 14.10 -3.11
CA VAL A 29 1.11 15.56 -3.25
C VAL A 29 -0.25 16.22 -3.02
N ARG A 30 -1.32 15.68 -3.63
CA ARG A 30 -2.69 16.15 -3.45
C ARG A 30 -3.16 16.05 -2.00
N LEU A 31 -3.00 14.90 -1.36
CA LEU A 31 -3.49 14.67 0.01
C LEU A 31 -2.74 15.48 1.07
N THR A 32 -1.47 15.77 0.84
CA THR A 32 -0.63 16.56 1.75
C THR A 32 -0.67 18.07 1.46
N ASN A 33 -1.32 18.48 0.36
CA ASN A 33 -1.27 19.85 -0.17
C ASN A 33 0.19 20.37 -0.29
N SER A 34 1.10 19.48 -0.70
CA SER A 34 2.52 19.79 -0.80
C SER A 34 2.83 20.63 -2.04
N SER A 35 3.84 21.49 -1.95
CA SER A 35 4.43 22.20 -3.09
C SER A 35 5.54 21.41 -3.79
N SER A 36 5.77 20.15 -3.42
CA SER A 36 6.79 19.28 -4.04
C SER A 36 6.49 19.05 -5.53
N THR A 37 7.54 19.05 -6.34
CA THR A 37 7.49 18.67 -7.76
C THR A 37 7.82 17.20 -7.94
N ILE A 38 7.22 16.57 -8.96
CA ILE A 38 7.52 15.17 -9.33
C ILE A 38 8.64 15.17 -10.37
N GLU A 39 9.73 14.48 -10.08
CA GLU A 39 10.87 14.29 -10.99
C GLU A 39 10.98 12.84 -11.44
N HIS A 40 11.30 12.62 -12.72
CA HIS A 40 11.47 11.28 -13.29
C HIS A 40 12.95 10.91 -13.33
N LEU A 41 13.32 9.86 -12.60
CA LEU A 41 14.68 9.32 -12.56
C LEU A 41 14.72 7.92 -13.22
N PRO A 42 15.89 7.48 -13.70
CA PRO A 42 16.04 6.13 -14.24
C PRO A 42 15.65 5.04 -13.23
N LEU A 43 14.99 3.99 -13.72
CA LEU A 43 14.62 2.84 -12.90
C LEU A 43 15.88 2.03 -12.52
N PRO A 44 16.02 1.56 -11.26
CA PRO A 44 17.02 0.56 -10.90
C PRO A 44 16.89 -0.70 -11.75
N GLN A 45 18.01 -1.35 -12.07
CA GLN A 45 18.03 -2.51 -12.97
C GLN A 45 17.16 -3.68 -12.49
N ASP A 46 17.04 -3.88 -11.18
CA ASP A 46 16.36 -5.01 -10.56
C ASP A 46 14.93 -4.68 -10.07
N ASP A 47 14.42 -3.48 -10.39
CA ASP A 47 13.09 -3.08 -9.92
C ASP A 47 11.98 -3.72 -10.77
N PRO A 48 11.03 -4.44 -10.13
CA PRO A 48 9.91 -5.03 -10.84
C PRO A 48 8.96 -3.95 -11.35
N GLN A 49 8.59 -4.04 -12.63
CA GLN A 49 7.74 -3.05 -13.29
C GLN A 49 6.24 -3.22 -12.97
N GLN A 50 5.83 -4.37 -12.43
CA GLN A 50 4.45 -4.67 -12.09
C GLN A 50 4.37 -5.45 -10.78
N ARG A 51 3.39 -5.11 -9.94
CA ARG A 51 3.09 -5.82 -8.69
C ARG A 51 1.58 -5.91 -8.50
N ARG A 52 1.04 -7.11 -8.74
CA ARG A 52 -0.37 -7.43 -8.48
C ARG A 52 -0.50 -8.83 -7.89
N PRO A 53 -0.71 -8.96 -6.58
CA PRO A 53 -0.86 -10.28 -5.97
C PRO A 53 -2.19 -10.92 -6.37
N ASP A 54 -2.14 -12.18 -6.78
CA ASP A 54 -3.34 -13.02 -6.81
C ASP A 54 -3.66 -13.48 -5.39
N ILE A 55 -4.77 -13.00 -4.85
CA ILE A 55 -5.26 -13.28 -3.50
C ILE A 55 -6.43 -14.26 -3.46
N THR A 56 -6.67 -15.00 -4.55
CA THR A 56 -7.74 -16.01 -4.63
C THR A 56 -7.66 -17.03 -3.49
N LEU A 57 -6.44 -17.48 -3.16
CA LEU A 57 -6.24 -18.42 -2.06
C LEU A 57 -6.62 -17.81 -0.71
N ALA A 58 -6.19 -16.58 -0.43
CA ALA A 58 -6.49 -15.89 0.82
C ALA A 58 -8.00 -15.68 1.03
N ARG A 59 -8.72 -15.30 -0.04
CA ARG A 59 -10.19 -15.17 -0.01
C ARG A 59 -10.87 -16.49 0.30
N ASN A 60 -10.46 -17.57 -0.38
CA ASN A 60 -11.15 -18.85 -0.31
C ASN A 60 -10.84 -19.64 0.97
N THR A 61 -9.61 -19.57 1.47
CA THR A 61 -9.19 -20.37 2.64
C THR A 61 -9.27 -19.61 3.95
N LEU A 62 -9.02 -18.29 3.93
CA LEU A 62 -8.99 -17.46 5.13
C LEU A 62 -10.22 -16.56 5.27
N GLY A 63 -11.06 -16.47 4.23
CA GLY A 63 -12.11 -15.45 4.18
C GLY A 63 -11.53 -14.02 4.21
N TRP A 64 -10.27 -13.85 3.81
CA TRP A 64 -9.55 -12.60 3.95
C TRP A 64 -9.50 -11.83 2.63
N GLU A 65 -9.69 -10.52 2.72
CA GLU A 65 -9.39 -9.57 1.65
C GLU A 65 -9.07 -8.18 2.23
N PRO A 66 -8.31 -7.32 1.52
CA PRO A 66 -8.05 -5.96 1.95
C PRO A 66 -9.33 -5.13 1.93
N THR A 67 -9.61 -4.42 3.02
CA THR A 67 -10.80 -3.57 3.18
C THR A 67 -10.51 -2.08 3.15
N ILE A 68 -9.22 -1.70 3.25
CA ILE A 68 -8.78 -0.31 3.27
C ILE A 68 -8.28 0.08 1.87
N SER A 69 -8.82 1.17 1.33
CA SER A 69 -8.39 1.72 0.05
C SER A 69 -7.01 2.39 0.16
N LEU A 70 -6.35 2.65 -0.98
CA LEU A 70 -5.08 3.38 -1.00
C LEU A 70 -5.22 4.75 -0.34
N GLU A 71 -6.22 5.54 -0.74
CA GLU A 71 -6.43 6.90 -0.24
C GLU A 71 -6.73 6.92 1.27
N GLU A 72 -7.54 5.99 1.76
CA GLU A 72 -7.80 5.86 3.19
C GLU A 72 -6.53 5.48 3.98
N GLY A 73 -5.76 4.52 3.47
CA GLY A 73 -4.49 4.11 4.08
C GLY A 73 -3.47 5.25 4.10
N LEU A 74 -3.37 6.00 3.01
CA LEU A 74 -2.52 7.19 2.91
C LEU A 74 -2.96 8.28 3.89
N GLY A 75 -4.26 8.56 4.02
CA GLY A 75 -4.77 9.53 5.00
C GLY A 75 -4.38 9.17 6.44
N ARG A 76 -4.50 7.90 6.82
CA ARG A 76 -4.05 7.41 8.14
C ARG A 76 -2.54 7.54 8.33
N THR A 77 -1.78 7.32 7.27
CA THR A 77 -0.31 7.42 7.26
C THR A 77 0.15 8.87 7.40
N ILE A 78 -0.47 9.80 6.67
CA ILE A 78 -0.22 11.24 6.76
C ILE A 78 -0.50 11.71 8.19
N ALA A 79 -1.66 11.37 8.75
CA ALA A 79 -2.01 11.75 10.12
C ALA A 79 -1.02 11.20 11.17
N TYR A 80 -0.44 10.03 10.94
CA TYR A 80 0.64 9.51 11.78
C TYR A 80 1.89 10.39 11.70
N PHE A 81 2.34 10.75 10.49
CA PHE A 81 3.53 11.59 10.31
C PHE A 81 3.32 13.02 10.78
N ASP A 82 2.12 13.60 10.63
CA ASP A 82 1.80 14.93 11.17
C ASP A 82 1.99 14.96 12.69
N ARG A 83 1.61 13.89 13.40
CA ARG A 83 1.86 13.76 14.85
C ARG A 83 3.34 13.62 15.18
N GLN A 84 4.06 12.76 14.43
CA GLN A 84 5.48 12.53 14.67
C GLN A 84 6.33 13.79 14.42
N LEU A 85 5.94 14.61 13.44
CA LEU A 85 6.63 15.84 13.07
C LEU A 85 6.13 17.08 13.85
N GLY A 86 5.12 16.93 14.71
CA GLY A 86 4.57 18.04 15.50
C GLY A 86 3.76 19.05 14.68
N LEU A 87 3.27 18.67 13.51
CA LEU A 87 2.44 19.50 12.62
C LEU A 87 0.98 19.59 13.11
N GLN A 88 0.55 18.65 13.96
CA GLN A 88 -0.72 18.74 14.69
C GLN A 88 -0.55 19.54 16.00
N GLN A 89 -0.22 20.83 15.91
CA GLN A 89 -0.36 21.75 17.03
C GLN A 89 -1.11 23.02 16.59
N ALA A 90 -2.44 22.96 16.72
CA ALA A 90 -3.35 24.08 17.00
C ALA A 90 -4.64 23.52 17.61
#